data_AF-A0AA37TFS3-F1
#
_entry.id   AF-A0AA37TFS3-F1
#
_cell.length_a   1.000
_cell.length_b   1.000
_cell.length_c   1.000
_cell.angle_alpha   90.00
_cell.angle_beta   90.00
_cell.angle_gamma   90.00
#
_symmetry.space_group_name_H-M   'P 1'
#
loop_
_entity.id
_entity.type
_entity.pdbx_description
1 polymer ?
#
loop_
_entity_poly.entity_id
_entity_poly.type
_entity_poly.pdbx_seq_one_letter_code
_entity_poly.pdbx_strand_id
1 'polypeptide(L)'
;MWPAQTGSKRYDWVAMAATMRPDQVQLAQDAYVTAADFIDNYIDKLSVAPRHLLRNHVAFEIAYRIKQGVDRKQELIALAVQAALTEAALKSLRSAEPEAVSCYR
;
A
#
# COMPACT_ATOMS: atom_id res chain seq x y z
N MET A 1 11.66 -11.67 -5.27
CA MET A 1 10.76 -12.45 -4.39
C MET A 1 11.10 -12.06 -2.95
N TRP A 2 10.32 -11.22 -2.29
CA TRP A 2 10.65 -10.69 -0.96
C TRP A 2 10.21 -11.69 0.13
N PRO A 3 11.05 -11.99 1.16
CA PRO A 3 10.70 -12.95 2.19
C PRO A 3 9.59 -12.40 3.08
N ALA A 4 8.57 -13.23 3.33
CA ALA A 4 7.53 -12.91 4.29
C ALA A 4 8.14 -12.88 5.70
N GLN A 5 8.41 -11.67 6.23
CA GLN A 5 8.73 -11.52 7.65
C GLN A 5 7.46 -11.70 8.46
N THR A 6 7.43 -12.78 9.23
CA THR A 6 6.40 -13.15 10.20
C THR A 6 6.42 -12.17 11.37
N GLY A 7 5.29 -11.50 11.58
CA GLY A 7 5.03 -10.63 12.74
C GLY A 7 4.91 -9.16 12.37
N SER A 8 3.67 -8.68 12.16
CA SER A 8 3.13 -7.30 12.23
C SER A 8 3.92 -6.09 11.65
N LYS A 9 5.15 -6.25 11.15
CA LYS A 9 6.05 -5.17 10.72
C LYS A 9 5.92 -4.85 9.23
N ARG A 10 4.95 -5.46 8.55
CA ARG A 10 4.83 -5.41 7.08
C ARG A 10 4.54 -4.00 6.55
N TYR A 11 4.06 -3.08 7.40
CA TYR A 11 3.71 -1.70 7.02
C TYR A 11 3.96 -0.68 8.14
N ASP A 12 5.15 -0.68 8.76
CA ASP A 12 5.48 0.37 9.72
C ASP A 12 5.97 1.65 9.02
N TRP A 13 5.05 2.31 8.32
CA TRP A 13 5.30 3.58 7.66
C TRP A 13 5.69 4.67 8.66
N VAL A 14 5.26 4.55 9.92
CA VAL A 14 5.60 5.48 11.00
C VAL A 14 7.09 5.38 11.33
N ALA A 15 7.62 4.17 11.51
CA ALA A 15 9.06 3.95 11.70
C ALA A 15 9.88 4.42 10.50
N MET A 16 9.39 4.23 9.26
CA MET A 16 10.07 4.75 8.07
C MET A 16 10.08 6.27 8.04
N ALA A 17 8.91 6.91 8.27
CA ALA A 17 8.75 8.36 8.31
C ALA A 17 9.62 9.01 9.40
N ALA A 18 9.77 8.36 10.55
CA ALA A 18 10.62 8.86 11.65
C ALA A 18 12.09 9.01 11.27
N THR A 19 12.56 8.31 10.24
CA THR A 19 13.95 8.42 9.76
C THR A 19 14.11 9.37 8.57
N MET A 20 13.03 10.00 8.10
CA MET A 20 13.06 10.92 6.96
C MET A 20 13.53 12.31 7.36
N ARG A 21 14.13 13.02 6.40
CA ARG A 21 14.38 14.46 6.55
C ARG A 21 13.07 15.26 6.40
N PRO A 22 13.00 16.50 6.91
CA PRO A 22 11.79 17.32 6.80
C PRO A 22 11.28 17.54 5.36
N ASP A 23 12.19 17.74 4.39
CA ASP A 23 11.85 17.85 2.96
C ASP A 23 11.19 16.58 2.42
N GLN A 24 11.68 15.43 2.86
CA GLN A 24 11.16 14.12 2.49
C GLN A 24 9.79 13.85 3.10
N VAL A 25 9.57 14.28 4.35
CA VAL A 25 8.26 14.17 5.01
C VAL A 25 7.22 15.01 4.27
N GLN A 26 7.56 16.25 3.89
CA GLN A 26 6.66 17.11 3.11
C GLN A 26 6.33 16.47 1.75
N LEU A 27 7.34 15.99 1.03
CA LEU A 27 7.15 15.29 -0.24
C LEU A 27 6.25 14.05 -0.07
N ALA A 28 6.45 13.27 0.99
CA ALA A 28 5.65 12.10 1.29
C ALA A 28 4.19 12.47 1.54
N GLN A 29 3.94 13.53 2.30
CA GLN A 29 2.60 14.02 2.62
C GLN A 29 1.88 14.52 1.36
N ASP A 30 2.57 15.30 0.52
CA ASP A 30 2.00 15.83 -0.72
C ASP A 30 1.62 14.72 -1.72
N ALA A 31 2.48 13.71 -1.83
CA ALA A 31 2.20 12.52 -2.64
C ALA A 31 1.06 11.69 -2.04
N TYR A 32 1.03 11.53 -0.71
CA TYR A 32 0.03 10.74 0.00
C TYR A 32 -1.38 11.27 -0.19
N VAL A 33 -1.59 12.58 -0.02
CA VAL A 33 -2.92 13.19 -0.18
C VAL A 33 -3.49 12.87 -1.56
N THR A 34 -2.68 13.08 -2.62
CA THR A 34 -3.11 12.84 -4.00
C THR A 34 -3.41 11.36 -4.26
N ALA A 35 -2.54 10.46 -3.77
CA ALA A 35 -2.71 9.02 -3.96
C ALA A 35 -3.90 8.47 -3.16
N ALA A 36 -4.11 8.93 -1.92
CA ALA A 36 -5.22 8.52 -1.07
C ALA A 36 -6.56 8.96 -1.66
N ASP A 37 -6.66 10.19 -2.16
CA ASP A 37 -7.86 10.69 -2.84
C ASP A 37 -8.20 9.85 -4.08
N PHE A 38 -7.19 9.47 -4.87
CA PHE A 38 -7.40 8.57 -6.01
C PHE A 38 -7.96 7.22 -5.56
N ILE A 39 -7.36 6.62 -4.53
CA ILE A 39 -7.76 5.32 -3.98
C ILE A 39 -9.19 5.38 -3.45
N ASP A 40 -9.55 6.42 -2.71
CA ASP A 40 -10.90 6.55 -2.15
C ASP A 40 -11.97 6.65 -3.24
N ASN A 41 -11.70 7.36 -4.34
CA ASN A 41 -12.62 7.52 -5.46
C ASN A 41 -12.69 6.26 -6.35
N TYR A 42 -11.60 5.52 -6.49
CA TYR A 42 -11.53 4.36 -7.37
C TYR A 42 -12.07 3.09 -6.72
N ILE A 43 -11.90 2.93 -5.40
CA ILE A 43 -12.18 1.67 -4.70
C ILE A 43 -13.63 1.44 -4.31
N ASP A 44 -14.47 2.47 -4.35
CA ASP A 44 -15.93 2.26 -4.32
C ASP A 44 -16.41 1.29 -5.40
N LYS A 45 -15.64 1.15 -6.47
CA LYS A 45 -15.94 0.22 -7.56
C LYS A 45 -15.40 -1.20 -7.32
N LEU A 46 -14.49 -1.39 -6.37
CA LEU A 46 -13.75 -2.65 -6.21
C LEU A 46 -14.14 -3.48 -4.97
N SER A 47 -14.85 -2.97 -3.95
CA SER A 47 -15.43 -3.73 -2.81
C SER A 47 -14.52 -4.73 -2.04
N VAL A 48 -13.24 -4.86 -2.39
CA VAL A 48 -12.43 -6.06 -2.09
C VAL A 48 -11.54 -5.88 -0.86
N ALA A 49 -11.20 -4.65 -0.48
CA ALA A 49 -10.32 -4.39 0.65
C ALA A 49 -10.74 -3.13 1.45
N PRO A 50 -10.63 -3.16 2.79
CA PRO A 50 -10.89 -1.99 3.62
C PRO A 50 -10.02 -0.79 3.24
N ARG A 51 -10.63 0.39 3.05
CA ARG A 51 -9.94 1.61 2.61
C ARG A 51 -8.73 1.96 3.47
N HIS A 52 -8.85 1.82 4.79
CA HIS A 52 -7.76 2.15 5.73
C HIS A 52 -6.50 1.29 5.52
N LEU A 53 -6.64 0.00 5.12
CA LEU A 53 -5.49 -0.85 4.85
C LEU A 53 -4.74 -0.40 3.58
N LEU A 54 -5.48 0.05 2.58
CA LEU A 54 -4.91 0.51 1.33
C LEU A 54 -4.26 1.89 1.49
N ARG A 55 -4.87 2.78 2.28
CA ARG A 55 -4.21 4.03 2.68
C ARG A 55 -2.91 3.78 3.44
N ASN A 56 -2.88 2.82 4.35
CA ASN A 56 -1.62 2.44 5.03
C ASN A 56 -0.58 1.89 4.06
N HIS A 57 -1.02 1.12 3.06
CA HIS A 57 -0.14 0.60 2.01
C HIS A 57 0.43 1.72 1.14
N VAL A 58 -0.39 2.70 0.74
CA VAL A 58 0.04 3.90 0.02
C VAL A 58 1.10 4.66 0.83
N ALA A 59 0.83 4.94 2.11
CA ALA A 59 1.77 5.64 2.98
C ALA A 59 3.11 4.89 3.10
N PHE A 60 3.06 3.57 3.26
CA PHE A 60 4.24 2.72 3.31
C PHE A 60 5.04 2.77 2.00
N GLU A 61 4.38 2.60 0.85
CA GLU A 61 5.07 2.55 -0.44
C GLU A 61 5.75 3.88 -0.76
N ILE A 62 5.07 5.01 -0.50
CA ILE A 62 5.68 6.35 -0.63
C ILE A 62 6.92 6.45 0.26
N ALA A 63 6.77 6.06 1.54
CA ALA A 63 7.87 6.15 2.49
C ALA A 63 9.08 5.30 2.05
N TYR A 64 8.81 4.10 1.57
CA TYR A 64 9.80 3.17 1.06
C TYR A 64 10.53 3.71 -0.18
N ARG A 65 9.81 4.27 -1.15
CA ARG A 65 10.40 4.79 -2.40
C ARG A 65 11.26 6.02 -2.19
N ILE A 66 10.87 6.91 -1.28
CA ILE A 66 11.71 8.04 -0.87
C ILE A 66 13.03 7.54 -0.26
N LYS A 67 12.99 6.47 0.54
CA LYS A 67 14.21 5.85 1.07
C LYS A 67 15.08 5.18 0.00
N GLN A 68 14.49 4.79 -1.12
CA GLN A 68 15.23 4.33 -2.30
C GLN A 68 15.75 5.47 -3.18
N GLY A 69 15.52 6.74 -2.82
CA GLY A 69 16.01 7.90 -3.55
C GLY A 69 15.03 8.47 -4.59
N VAL A 70 13.78 8.01 -4.63
CA VAL A 70 12.75 8.64 -5.47
C VAL A 70 12.34 9.97 -4.85
N ASP A 71 12.55 11.06 -5.57
CA ASP A 71 12.28 12.43 -5.12
C ASP A 71 11.19 13.14 -5.95
N ARG A 72 10.66 12.48 -6.99
CA ARG A 72 9.61 13.02 -7.85
C ARG A 72 8.23 12.67 -7.33
N LYS A 73 7.44 13.69 -6.97
CA LYS A 73 6.07 13.52 -6.46
C LYS A 73 5.19 12.66 -7.35
N GLN A 74 5.19 12.89 -8.66
CA GLN A 74 4.35 12.17 -9.61
C GLN A 74 4.71 10.67 -9.69
N GLU A 75 6.00 10.36 -9.59
CA GLU A 75 6.48 8.98 -9.60
C GLU A 75 6.07 8.25 -8.30
N LEU A 76 6.20 8.91 -7.15
CA LEU A 76 5.72 8.39 -5.86
C LEU A 76 4.23 8.08 -5.88
N ILE A 77 3.41 8.98 -6.43
CA ILE A 77 1.96 8.78 -6.56
C ILE A 77 1.67 7.55 -7.43
N ALA A 78 2.28 7.46 -8.61
CA ALA A 78 2.04 6.37 -9.54
C ALA A 78 2.41 5.01 -8.93
N LEU A 79 3.59 4.91 -8.31
CA LEU A 79 4.07 3.69 -7.68
C LEU A 79 3.19 3.27 -6.50
N ALA A 80 2.80 4.22 -5.63
CA ALA A 80 1.97 3.93 -4.47
C ALA A 80 0.55 3.48 -4.84
N VAL A 81 -0.06 4.13 -5.83
CA VAL A 81 -1.36 3.72 -6.37
C VAL A 81 -1.27 2.33 -6.99
N GLN A 82 -0.25 2.08 -7.82
CA GLN A 82 -0.05 0.76 -8.44
C GLN A 82 0.11 -0.34 -7.39
N ALA A 83 0.91 -0.09 -6.34
CA ALA A 83 1.10 -1.04 -5.25
C ALA A 83 -0.21 -1.33 -4.50
N ALA A 84 -0.98 -0.29 -4.16
CA ALA A 84 -2.26 -0.44 -3.47
C ALA A 84 -3.30 -1.21 -4.31
N LEU A 85 -3.40 -0.92 -5.61
CA LEU A 85 -4.29 -1.66 -6.51
C LEU A 85 -3.85 -3.11 -6.68
N THR A 86 -2.55 -3.37 -6.75
CA THR A 86 -2.01 -4.73 -6.84
C THR A 86 -2.34 -5.53 -5.58
N GLU A 87 -2.14 -4.96 -4.39
CA GLU A 87 -2.50 -5.57 -3.11
C GLU A 87 -4.01 -5.86 -3.03
N ALA A 88 -4.85 -4.92 -3.46
CA ALA A 88 -6.29 -5.12 -3.52
C ALA A 88 -6.66 -6.27 -4.46
N ALA A 89 -6.10 -6.31 -5.67
CA ALA A 89 -6.33 -7.39 -6.64
C ALA A 89 -5.88 -8.76 -6.10
N LEU A 90 -4.71 -8.84 -5.47
CA LEU A 90 -4.20 -10.06 -4.86
C LEU A 90 -5.09 -10.56 -3.72
N LYS A 91 -5.63 -9.67 -2.90
CA LYS A 91 -6.64 -10.03 -1.87
C LYS A 91 -7.92 -10.54 -2.51
N SER A 92 -8.39 -9.91 -3.59
CA SER A 92 -9.56 -10.38 -4.35
C SER A 92 -9.40 -11.83 -4.79
N LEU A 93 -8.24 -12.15 -5.37
CA LEU A 93 -7.94 -13.47 -5.91
C LEU A 93 -7.88 -14.51 -4.79
N ARG A 94 -7.26 -14.18 -3.65
CA ARG A 94 -7.20 -15.07 -2.47
C ARG A 94 -8.56 -15.31 -1.83
N SER A 95 -9.45 -14.31 -1.82
CA SER A 95 -10.83 -14.49 -1.33
C SER A 95 -11.73 -15.27 -2.29
N ALA A 96 -11.32 -15.41 -3.56
CA ALA A 96 -12.06 -16.13 -4.59
C ALA A 96 -11.60 -17.59 -4.76
N GLU A 97 -10.55 -18.03 -4.06
CA GLU A 97 -10.27 -19.46 -3.91
C GLU A 97 -11.40 -20.06 -3.07
N PRO A 98 -12.21 -20.99 -3.62
CA PRO A 98 -13.16 -21.70 -2.78
C PRO A 98 -12.34 -22.42 -1.71
N GLU A 99 -12.74 -22.28 -0.45
CA GLU A 99 -12.28 -23.18 0.60
C GLU A 99 -12.38 -24.59 0.02
N ALA A 100 -11.23 -25.23 -0.22
CA ALA A 100 -11.21 -26.60 -0.70
C ALA A 100 -12.03 -27.39 0.30
N VAL A 101 -13.21 -27.80 -0.14
CA VAL A 101 -14.19 -28.53 0.63
C VAL A 101 -13.42 -29.67 1.27
N SER A 102 -13.29 -29.60 2.59
CA SER A 102 -12.79 -30.67 3.44
C SER A 102 -13.84 -31.78 3.40
N CYS A 103 -13.93 -32.46 2.26
CA CYS A 103 -14.61 -33.73 2.09
C CYS A 103 -13.71 -34.81 2.70
N TYR A 104 -13.53 -34.78 4.02
CA TYR A 104 -13.21 -36.00 4.73
C TYR A 104 -14.52 -36.80 4.85
N ARG A 105 -14.63 -37.82 3.99
CA ARG A 105 -15.37 -39.04 4.31
C ARG A 105 -14.44 -39.98 5.05
#